data_AF-A0A8B7YNE1-F1
#
_entry.id   AF-A0A8B7YNE1-F1
#
_cell.length_a   1.000
_cell.length_b   1.000
_cell.length_c   1.000
_cell.angle_alpha   90.00
_cell.angle_beta   90.00
_cell.angle_gamma   90.00
#
_symmetry.space_group_name_H-M   'P 1'
#
loop_
_entity.id
_entity.type
_entity.pdbx_description
1 polymer ?
#
loop_
_entity_poly.entity_id
_entity_poly.type
_entity_poly.pdbx_seq_one_letter_code
_entity_poly.pdbx_strand_id
1 'polypeptide(L)'
;MASEQVYKILFFLQSAAFILFIINYSQDSSLVLKPVRKLTDKKPCGCINGTREIFQNTSVNASVDPFRRGPLSNCSLYDIKKRPGVVMLTTANLAYVDVVLNMLESVKRVGICINTTVIAEDPKAYDILSTYAKGDPAVYVQRTNSGEMDVIEHSRRHRSQYYGIMNKRQAYILSFLEKGFEVLFTDSDTFWFRDPFPHFQGDFDMCLRGFTPTRIVKKTNFCAGFIYLKPTKATIQFVKAWVEILDSNKKKGSYPADQSVMNGLLKGDKPVHVNIKMLDADLFPWGPTFFNPKWQKQNHSTVVMHAASIRGHPAKLKKFREFGMWLVNVTVPPAPR
;
A
#
# COMPACT_ATOMS: atom_id res chain seq x y z
N MET A 1 -53.48 0.24 -9.36
CA MET A 1 -53.31 1.33 -10.34
C MET A 1 -53.03 2.69 -9.71
N ALA A 2 -53.67 3.09 -8.59
CA ALA A 2 -53.38 4.38 -7.94
C ALA A 2 -52.01 4.47 -7.25
N SER A 3 -51.49 3.39 -6.65
CA SER A 3 -50.20 3.41 -5.94
C SER A 3 -48.99 3.59 -6.87
N GLU A 4 -49.06 3.03 -8.08
CA GLU A 4 -47.95 3.08 -9.06
C GLU A 4 -47.75 4.48 -9.64
N GLN A 5 -48.83 5.24 -9.79
CA GLN A 5 -48.80 6.65 -10.21
C GLN A 5 -48.14 7.53 -9.14
N VAL A 6 -48.42 7.26 -7.85
CA VAL A 6 -47.82 7.99 -6.72
C VAL A 6 -46.32 7.77 -6.64
N TYR A 7 -45.83 6.53 -6.86
CA TYR A 7 -44.40 6.25 -6.89
C TYR A 7 -43.67 6.95 -8.04
N LYS A 8 -44.28 7.01 -9.24
CA LYS A 8 -43.70 7.74 -10.38
C LYS A 8 -43.60 9.24 -10.11
N ILE A 9 -44.61 9.83 -9.48
CA ILE A 9 -44.60 11.25 -9.10
C ILE A 9 -43.52 11.53 -8.03
N LEU A 10 -43.42 10.69 -6.99
CA LEU A 10 -42.39 10.83 -5.95
C LEU A 10 -40.96 10.70 -6.53
N PHE A 11 -40.74 9.75 -7.43
CA PHE A 11 -39.44 9.56 -8.08
C PHE A 11 -39.04 10.74 -8.98
N PHE A 12 -40.01 11.32 -9.70
CA PHE A 12 -39.78 12.54 -10.49
C PHE A 12 -39.46 13.74 -9.61
N LEU A 13 -40.17 13.93 -8.49
CA LEU A 13 -39.90 15.03 -7.56
C LEU A 13 -38.51 14.91 -6.92
N GLN A 14 -38.09 13.70 -6.54
CA GLN A 14 -36.77 13.46 -5.97
C GLN A 14 -35.64 13.68 -6.99
N SER A 15 -35.87 13.31 -8.26
CA SER A 15 -34.92 13.52 -9.35
C SER A 15 -34.79 15.02 -9.69
N ALA A 16 -35.89 15.77 -9.70
CA ALA A 16 -35.88 17.21 -9.94
C ALA A 16 -35.15 17.98 -8.81
N ALA A 17 -35.36 17.59 -7.54
CA ALA A 17 -34.66 18.19 -6.40
C ALA A 17 -33.15 17.93 -6.45
N PHE A 18 -32.72 16.74 -6.89
CA PHE A 18 -31.30 16.41 -7.04
C PHE A 18 -30.64 17.21 -8.17
N ILE A 19 -31.33 17.39 -9.29
CA ILE A 19 -30.84 18.21 -10.42
C ILE A 19 -30.72 19.69 -9.99
N LEU A 20 -31.72 20.24 -9.29
CA LEU A 20 -31.67 21.60 -8.74
C LEU A 20 -30.53 21.79 -7.73
N PHE A 21 -30.25 20.77 -6.90
CA PHE A 21 -29.11 20.79 -5.98
C PHE A 21 -27.76 20.84 -6.72
N ILE A 22 -27.59 20.04 -7.78
CA ILE A 22 -26.38 20.06 -8.61
C ILE A 22 -26.22 21.43 -9.30
N ILE A 23 -27.30 21.99 -9.84
CA ILE A 23 -27.27 23.30 -10.50
C ILE A 23 -26.88 24.40 -9.49
N ASN A 24 -27.53 24.47 -8.32
CA ASN A 24 -27.19 25.45 -7.29
C ASN A 24 -25.77 25.27 -6.76
N TYR A 25 -25.31 24.04 -6.56
CA TYR A 25 -23.94 23.77 -6.10
C TYR A 25 -22.89 24.15 -7.16
N SER A 26 -23.20 23.98 -8.45
CA SER A 26 -22.30 24.35 -9.55
C SER A 26 -22.21 25.87 -9.79
N GLN A 27 -23.18 26.64 -9.30
CA GLN A 27 -23.23 28.09 -9.44
C GLN A 27 -22.56 28.86 -8.29
N ASP A 28 -22.25 28.20 -7.17
CA ASP A 28 -21.56 28.84 -6.04
C ASP A 28 -20.03 28.64 -6.12
N SER A 29 -19.41 29.29 -7.10
CA SER A 29 -17.96 29.39 -7.22
C SER A 29 -17.45 30.72 -6.66
N SER A 30 -17.64 30.94 -5.36
CA SER A 30 -17.15 32.16 -4.68
C SER A 30 -16.40 31.89 -3.35
N LEU A 31 -15.48 30.92 -3.34
CA LEU A 31 -14.46 30.82 -2.28
C LEU A 31 -13.09 31.26 -2.81
N VAL A 32 -12.93 32.59 -2.89
CA VAL A 32 -11.64 33.25 -3.10
C VAL A 32 -10.80 33.12 -1.82
N LEU A 33 -9.90 32.14 -1.78
CA LEU A 33 -8.86 32.04 -0.75
C LEU A 33 -7.88 33.20 -0.89
N LYS A 34 -7.91 34.14 0.05
CA LYS A 34 -6.94 35.25 0.14
C LYS A 34 -5.53 34.71 0.45
N PRO A 35 -4.46 35.27 -0.14
CA PRO A 35 -3.10 34.84 0.15
C PRO A 35 -2.66 35.30 1.55
N VAL A 36 -2.04 34.38 2.30
CA VAL A 36 -1.46 34.63 3.61
C VAL A 36 -0.25 35.57 3.48
N ARG A 37 -0.22 36.62 4.31
CA ARG A 37 0.83 37.64 4.40
C ARG A 37 2.22 37.01 4.63
N LYS A 38 3.21 37.46 3.85
CA LYS A 38 4.65 37.28 4.12
C LYS A 38 5.02 37.97 5.44
N LEU A 39 5.61 37.25 6.38
CA LEU A 39 6.46 37.85 7.42
C LEU A 39 7.89 37.89 6.90
N THR A 40 8.46 39.09 6.93
CA THR A 40 9.84 39.44 6.59
C THR A 40 10.79 39.26 7.76
N ASP A 41 11.94 38.66 7.45
CA ASP A 41 13.30 38.86 8.00
C ASP A 41 13.61 38.88 9.50
N LYS A 42 14.42 37.89 9.94
CA LYS A 42 15.73 38.09 10.59
C LYS A 42 16.63 36.83 10.44
N LYS A 43 17.86 37.04 9.94
CA LYS A 43 18.97 36.09 9.61
C LYS A 43 19.75 35.57 10.86
N PRO A 44 20.82 34.75 10.72
CA PRO A 44 20.92 33.43 10.10
C PRO A 44 21.67 32.41 11.00
N CYS A 45 21.42 31.10 10.86
CA CYS A 45 22.40 30.08 11.26
C CYS A 45 22.70 29.19 10.06
N GLY A 46 23.97 29.11 9.71
CA GLY A 46 24.47 28.47 8.50
C GLY A 46 24.30 26.96 8.54
N CYS A 47 23.50 26.45 7.62
CA CYS A 47 23.62 25.11 7.07
C CYS A 47 23.41 25.24 5.56
N ILE A 48 24.29 24.60 4.81
CA ILE A 48 24.38 24.65 3.36
C ILE A 48 23.05 24.15 2.76
N ASN A 49 22.43 24.98 1.91
CA ASN A 49 21.31 24.58 1.07
C ASN A 49 21.78 23.52 0.07
N GLY A 50 21.67 22.25 0.44
CA GLY A 50 21.63 21.12 -0.50
C GLY A 50 20.31 21.18 -1.22
N THR A 51 20.34 21.79 -2.40
CA THR A 51 19.21 22.07 -3.27
C THR A 51 18.42 20.82 -3.64
N ARG A 52 17.12 21.07 -3.82
CA ARG A 52 16.05 20.22 -4.35
C ARG A 52 16.26 19.88 -5.84
N GLU A 53 17.48 19.61 -6.23
CA GLU A 53 17.93 19.35 -7.61
C GLU A 53 18.80 18.09 -7.65
N ILE A 54 18.16 16.93 -7.51
CA ILE A 54 18.76 15.66 -7.96
C ILE A 54 17.73 15.01 -8.87
N PHE A 55 17.38 15.65 -9.98
CA PHE A 55 16.69 15.06 -11.14
C PHE A 55 16.78 15.99 -12.35
N GLN A 56 17.97 16.50 -12.67
CA GLN A 56 18.22 17.17 -13.95
C GLN A 56 19.72 17.16 -14.24
N ASN A 57 20.22 16.00 -14.64
CA ASN A 57 21.36 15.91 -15.57
C ASN A 57 21.48 14.48 -16.07
N THR A 58 20.59 14.13 -16.98
CA THR A 58 20.89 13.19 -18.05
C THR A 58 20.44 13.85 -19.33
N SER A 59 21.41 14.27 -20.14
CA SER A 59 21.21 14.64 -21.53
C SER A 59 20.69 13.41 -22.29
N VAL A 60 19.38 13.27 -22.37
CA VAL A 60 18.71 12.39 -23.33
C VAL A 60 17.61 13.21 -24.01
N ASN A 61 17.94 13.73 -25.19
CA ASN A 61 17.01 14.36 -26.12
C ASN A 61 16.05 13.31 -26.68
N ALA A 62 15.03 12.95 -25.90
CA ALA A 62 13.76 12.45 -26.38
C ALA A 62 12.71 12.89 -25.36
N SER A 63 11.75 13.71 -25.80
CA SER A 63 10.57 14.05 -25.00
C SER A 63 9.91 12.75 -24.54
N VAL A 64 10.01 12.43 -23.25
CA VAL A 64 9.35 11.25 -22.68
C VAL A 64 7.85 11.44 -22.88
N ASP A 65 7.24 10.64 -23.76
CA ASP A 65 5.79 10.67 -23.99
C ASP A 65 5.07 10.40 -22.66
N PRO A 66 4.37 11.40 -22.09
CA PRO A 66 3.72 11.26 -20.79
C PRO A 66 2.54 10.29 -20.81
N PHE A 67 2.07 9.89 -22.00
CA PHE A 67 0.96 8.95 -22.19
C PHE A 67 1.42 7.52 -22.49
N ARG A 68 2.71 7.30 -22.71
CA ARG A 68 3.27 5.95 -22.91
C ARG A 68 2.96 5.08 -21.69
N ARG A 69 2.29 3.95 -21.93
CA ARG A 69 1.94 2.98 -20.88
C ARG A 69 3.05 1.97 -20.66
N GLY A 70 3.32 1.67 -19.40
CA GLY A 70 4.31 0.69 -18.99
C GLY A 70 3.85 -0.77 -19.19
N PRO A 71 4.77 -1.71 -19.41
CA PRO A 71 4.43 -3.11 -19.65
C PRO A 71 3.84 -3.83 -18.43
N LEU A 72 4.19 -3.42 -17.22
CA LEU A 72 3.86 -4.12 -15.98
C LEU A 72 2.61 -3.55 -15.31
N SER A 73 2.51 -2.22 -15.24
CA SER A 73 1.37 -1.50 -14.66
C SER A 73 0.26 -1.21 -15.66
N ASN A 74 0.56 -1.17 -16.97
CA ASN A 74 -0.27 -0.55 -17.99
C ASN A 74 -0.63 0.91 -17.68
N CYS A 75 0.22 1.63 -16.96
CA CYS A 75 0.00 3.01 -16.55
C CYS A 75 0.97 3.96 -17.24
N SER A 76 0.55 5.22 -17.41
CA SER A 76 1.36 6.30 -17.95
C SER A 76 1.81 7.28 -16.86
N LEU A 77 2.77 8.15 -17.18
CA LEU A 77 3.14 9.27 -16.29
C LEU A 77 1.94 10.19 -16.00
N TYR A 78 1.05 10.36 -16.97
CA TYR A 78 -0.19 11.10 -16.78
C TYR A 78 -1.13 10.43 -15.77
N ASP A 79 -1.26 9.10 -15.83
CA ASP A 79 -2.16 8.36 -14.93
C ASP A 79 -1.68 8.37 -13.48
N ILE A 80 -0.38 8.19 -13.24
CA ILE A 80 0.16 8.23 -11.86
C ILE A 80 0.07 9.64 -11.24
N LYS A 81 0.12 10.70 -12.06
CA LYS A 81 -0.05 12.09 -11.60
C LYS A 81 -1.45 12.39 -11.06
N LYS A 82 -2.44 11.54 -11.31
CA LYS A 82 -3.78 11.64 -10.72
C LYS A 82 -3.80 11.29 -9.22
N ARG A 83 -2.74 10.65 -8.70
CA ARG A 83 -2.55 10.33 -7.28
C ARG A 83 -1.24 10.93 -6.78
N PRO A 84 -1.12 12.28 -6.76
CA PRO A 84 0.12 12.92 -6.34
C PRO A 84 0.42 12.60 -4.87
N GLY A 85 1.68 12.34 -4.55
CA GLY A 85 2.11 12.12 -3.17
C GLY A 85 1.79 10.75 -2.58
N VAL A 86 1.23 9.80 -3.35
CA VAL A 86 0.97 8.43 -2.90
C VAL A 86 1.98 7.46 -3.51
N VAL A 87 2.55 6.59 -2.68
CA VAL A 87 3.42 5.48 -3.10
C VAL A 87 2.83 4.15 -2.63
N MET A 88 2.71 3.18 -3.53
CA MET A 88 2.53 1.77 -3.17
C MET A 88 3.89 1.14 -2.94
N LEU A 89 4.08 0.51 -1.79
CA LEU A 89 5.34 -0.10 -1.38
C LEU A 89 5.15 -1.59 -1.12
N THR A 90 6.01 -2.40 -1.71
CA THR A 90 6.13 -3.84 -1.40
C THR A 90 7.59 -4.27 -1.41
N THR A 91 7.90 -5.43 -0.85
CA THR A 91 9.25 -5.98 -0.85
C THR A 91 9.25 -7.45 -1.28
N ALA A 92 10.34 -7.89 -1.90
CA ALA A 92 10.51 -9.28 -2.28
C ALA A 92 11.97 -9.71 -2.32
N ASN A 93 12.21 -10.95 -1.87
CA ASN A 93 13.37 -11.71 -2.28
C ASN A 93 13.01 -12.62 -3.48
N LEU A 94 13.99 -13.35 -4.00
CA LEU A 94 13.85 -14.20 -5.19
C LEU A 94 12.68 -15.19 -5.06
N ALA A 95 12.51 -15.80 -3.89
CA ALA A 95 11.45 -16.77 -3.62
C ALA A 95 10.01 -16.22 -3.75
N TYR A 96 9.82 -14.89 -3.79
CA TYR A 96 8.50 -14.26 -3.90
C TYR A 96 8.37 -13.31 -5.10
N VAL A 97 9.32 -13.33 -6.06
CA VAL A 97 9.27 -12.46 -7.25
C VAL A 97 8.02 -12.72 -8.09
N ASP A 98 7.68 -13.98 -8.34
CA ASP A 98 6.49 -14.36 -9.09
C ASP A 98 5.20 -13.97 -8.36
N VAL A 99 5.19 -14.03 -7.03
CA VAL A 99 4.09 -13.56 -6.19
C VAL A 99 3.90 -12.04 -6.32
N VAL A 100 4.99 -11.24 -6.32
CA VAL A 100 4.92 -9.80 -6.61
C VAL A 100 4.37 -9.53 -8.01
N LEU A 101 4.87 -10.23 -9.03
CA LEU A 101 4.39 -10.05 -10.41
C LEU A 101 2.92 -10.43 -10.53
N ASN A 102 2.48 -11.48 -9.84
CA ASN A 102 1.07 -11.87 -9.77
C ASN A 102 0.19 -10.78 -9.13
N MET A 103 0.66 -10.19 -8.02
CA MET A 103 -0.02 -9.08 -7.36
C MET A 103 -0.11 -7.86 -8.28
N LEU A 104 0.99 -7.46 -8.95
CA LEU A 104 1.00 -6.34 -9.89
C LEU A 104 0.05 -6.56 -11.07
N GLU A 105 -0.02 -7.79 -11.60
CA GLU A 105 -0.99 -8.13 -12.65
C GLU A 105 -2.43 -8.02 -12.14
N SER A 106 -2.72 -8.36 -10.88
CA SER A 106 -4.05 -8.12 -10.28
C SER A 106 -4.38 -6.62 -10.17
N VAL A 107 -3.42 -5.79 -9.76
CA VAL A 107 -3.57 -4.32 -9.68
C VAL A 107 -3.84 -3.72 -11.07
N LYS A 108 -3.06 -4.16 -12.07
CA LYS A 108 -3.22 -3.76 -13.48
C LYS A 108 -4.60 -4.11 -14.03
N ARG A 109 -5.14 -5.30 -13.71
CA ARG A 109 -6.49 -5.71 -14.15
C ARG A 109 -7.60 -4.83 -13.59
N VAL A 110 -7.44 -4.32 -12.37
CA VAL A 110 -8.38 -3.35 -11.79
C VAL A 110 -8.25 -1.96 -12.42
N GLY A 111 -7.16 -1.69 -13.16
CA GLY A 111 -6.93 -0.42 -13.85
C GLY A 111 -6.41 0.69 -12.92
N ILE A 112 -5.77 0.31 -11.81
CA ILE A 112 -5.29 1.25 -10.80
C ILE A 112 -3.86 1.68 -11.13
N CYS A 113 -3.66 2.99 -11.29
CA CYS A 113 -2.35 3.58 -11.52
C CYS A 113 -1.84 4.30 -10.27
N ILE A 114 -0.72 3.81 -9.73
CA ILE A 114 -0.06 4.29 -8.51
C ILE A 114 1.43 4.26 -8.76
N ASN A 115 2.16 5.26 -8.26
CA ASN A 115 3.60 5.19 -8.17
C ASN A 115 3.99 4.03 -7.22
N THR A 116 4.58 2.97 -7.78
CA THR A 116 4.84 1.72 -7.10
C THR A 116 6.34 1.54 -6.94
N THR A 117 6.79 1.32 -5.70
CA THR A 117 8.16 0.94 -5.40
C THR A 117 8.19 -0.50 -4.91
N VAL A 118 8.99 -1.34 -5.58
CA VAL A 118 9.31 -2.70 -5.14
C VAL A 118 10.75 -2.70 -4.59
N ILE A 119 10.92 -2.98 -3.30
CA ILE A 119 12.25 -3.17 -2.72
C ILE A 119 12.67 -4.63 -2.94
N ALA A 120 13.69 -4.83 -3.75
CA ALA A 120 14.35 -6.11 -3.93
C ALA A 120 15.32 -6.35 -2.75
N GLU A 121 15.06 -7.42 -2.01
CA GLU A 121 15.80 -7.82 -0.81
C GLU A 121 17.11 -8.56 -1.13
N ASP A 122 17.30 -8.99 -2.37
CA ASP A 122 18.51 -9.63 -2.88
C ASP A 122 18.79 -9.23 -4.36
N PRO A 123 20.04 -9.42 -4.85
CA PRO A 123 20.41 -9.04 -6.21
C PRO A 123 19.65 -9.77 -7.31
N LYS A 124 19.31 -11.05 -7.13
CA LYS A 124 18.61 -11.82 -8.17
C LYS A 124 17.17 -11.35 -8.32
N ALA A 125 16.50 -11.05 -7.21
CA ALA A 125 15.19 -10.42 -7.23
C ALA A 125 15.25 -9.06 -7.95
N TYR A 126 16.27 -8.25 -7.67
CA TYR A 126 16.46 -6.96 -8.32
C TYR A 126 16.60 -7.11 -9.84
N ASP A 127 17.46 -8.01 -10.30
CA ASP A 127 17.75 -8.19 -11.73
C ASP A 127 16.48 -8.64 -12.49
N ILE A 128 15.73 -9.59 -11.93
CA ILE A 128 14.48 -10.07 -12.54
C ILE A 128 13.41 -8.98 -12.53
N LEU A 129 13.12 -8.38 -11.37
CA LEU A 129 12.07 -7.36 -11.25
C LEU A 129 12.38 -6.12 -12.11
N SER A 130 13.65 -5.69 -12.16
CA SER A 130 14.08 -4.56 -12.98
C SER A 130 13.91 -4.85 -14.47
N THR A 131 14.09 -6.11 -14.89
CA THR A 131 13.83 -6.53 -16.27
C THR A 131 12.34 -6.39 -16.62
N TYR A 132 11.44 -6.84 -15.74
CA TYR A 132 9.99 -6.69 -15.94
C TYR A 132 9.52 -5.22 -15.88
N ALA A 133 10.13 -4.40 -15.02
CA ALA A 133 9.80 -3.00 -14.86
C ALA A 133 10.46 -2.08 -15.91
N LYS A 134 11.30 -2.62 -16.81
CA LYS A 134 12.06 -1.81 -17.78
C LYS A 134 11.11 -1.03 -18.69
N GLY A 135 11.17 0.30 -18.59
CA GLY A 135 10.33 1.22 -19.36
C GLY A 135 8.92 1.40 -18.79
N ASP A 136 8.62 0.87 -17.60
CA ASP A 136 7.38 1.15 -16.88
C ASP A 136 7.49 2.48 -16.11
N PRO A 137 6.60 3.47 -16.35
CA PRO A 137 6.68 4.75 -15.67
C PRO A 137 6.11 4.71 -14.24
N ALA A 138 5.35 3.67 -13.88
CA ALA A 138 4.67 3.57 -12.60
C ALA A 138 5.32 2.57 -11.65
N VAL A 139 6.19 1.67 -12.12
CA VAL A 139 6.87 0.68 -11.28
C VAL A 139 8.37 0.95 -11.23
N TYR A 140 8.86 1.20 -10.03
CA TYR A 140 10.28 1.39 -9.76
C TYR A 140 10.80 0.27 -8.84
N VAL A 141 11.94 -0.30 -9.20
CA VAL A 141 12.59 -1.38 -8.43
C VAL A 141 13.83 -0.80 -7.77
N GLN A 142 13.96 -0.97 -6.46
CA GLN A 142 15.10 -0.50 -5.68
C GLN A 142 15.79 -1.68 -4.99
N ARG A 143 17.11 -1.60 -4.84
CA ARG A 143 17.85 -2.52 -3.96
C ARG A 143 17.61 -2.13 -2.51
N THR A 144 17.54 -3.12 -1.63
CA THR A 144 17.64 -2.90 -0.17
C THR A 144 18.90 -2.10 0.18
N ASN A 145 18.75 -1.10 1.06
CA ASN A 145 19.87 -0.33 1.64
C ASN A 145 20.24 -0.81 3.05
N SER A 146 19.66 -1.91 3.51
CA SER A 146 19.74 -2.42 4.90
C SER A 146 20.33 -3.83 4.97
N GLY A 147 21.19 -4.16 4.00
CA GLY A 147 21.78 -5.49 3.81
C GLY A 147 20.90 -6.42 2.97
N GLU A 148 21.52 -7.31 2.22
CA GLU A 148 20.84 -8.33 1.41
C GLU A 148 20.29 -9.45 2.30
N MET A 149 19.20 -10.06 1.85
CA MET A 149 18.57 -11.21 2.49
C MET A 149 18.73 -12.44 1.62
N ASP A 150 18.41 -13.60 2.20
CA ASP A 150 18.51 -14.86 1.48
C ASP A 150 17.49 -14.94 0.33
N VAL A 151 17.86 -15.70 -0.71
CA VAL A 151 17.09 -15.86 -1.94
C VAL A 151 16.00 -16.93 -1.81
N ILE A 152 16.05 -17.75 -0.76
CA ILE A 152 15.08 -18.82 -0.49
C ILE A 152 13.95 -18.39 0.45
N GLU A 153 12.88 -19.17 0.46
CA GLU A 153 11.86 -19.08 1.49
C GLU A 153 12.38 -19.68 2.81
N HIS A 154 12.16 -18.94 3.91
CA HIS A 154 12.44 -19.44 5.26
C HIS A 154 11.15 -19.77 6.01
N SER A 155 11.18 -20.83 6.81
CA SER A 155 10.10 -21.14 7.76
C SER A 155 10.16 -20.18 8.96
N ARG A 156 9.01 -19.92 9.59
CA ARG A 156 8.90 -19.14 10.85
C ARG A 156 9.72 -19.73 12.02
N ARG A 157 10.15 -21.00 11.91
CA ARG A 157 11.10 -21.64 12.85
C ARG A 157 12.48 -20.98 12.79
N HIS A 158 12.91 -20.56 11.61
CA HIS A 158 14.14 -19.82 11.34
C HIS A 158 13.87 -18.33 11.52
N ARG A 159 13.70 -17.92 12.79
CA ARG A 159 13.18 -16.59 13.14
C ARG A 159 14.02 -15.45 12.57
N SER A 160 15.35 -15.53 12.63
CA SER A 160 16.23 -14.47 12.16
C SER A 160 16.13 -14.29 10.65
N GLN A 161 16.04 -15.38 9.90
CA GLN A 161 15.88 -15.32 8.45
C GLN A 161 14.47 -14.87 8.06
N TYR A 162 13.43 -15.44 8.66
CA TYR A 162 12.05 -15.10 8.33
C TYR A 162 11.66 -13.68 8.78
N TYR A 163 11.78 -13.38 10.07
CA TYR A 163 11.40 -12.06 10.59
C TYR A 163 12.46 -11.01 10.31
N GLY A 164 13.71 -11.38 9.99
CA GLY A 164 14.72 -10.43 9.55
C GLY A 164 14.29 -9.64 8.32
N ILE A 165 13.64 -10.28 7.33
CA ILE A 165 13.04 -9.59 6.18
C ILE A 165 11.88 -8.69 6.64
N MET A 166 11.02 -9.24 7.50
CA MET A 166 9.80 -8.57 7.97
C MET A 166 10.10 -7.31 8.79
N ASN A 167 11.24 -7.30 9.51
CA ASN A 167 11.67 -6.20 10.38
C ASN A 167 12.32 -5.03 9.62
N LYS A 168 12.58 -5.16 8.31
CA LYS A 168 13.17 -4.10 7.49
C LYS A 168 12.12 -3.15 6.90
N ARG A 169 10.90 -3.65 6.71
CA ARG A 169 9.81 -3.00 5.98
C ARG A 169 9.45 -1.63 6.52
N GLN A 170 9.49 -1.49 7.85
CA GLN A 170 9.09 -0.28 8.58
C GLN A 170 10.07 0.86 8.30
N ALA A 171 11.36 0.56 8.12
CA ALA A 171 12.36 1.56 7.76
C ALA A 171 12.14 2.09 6.33
N TYR A 172 11.74 1.22 5.40
CA TYR A 172 11.36 1.65 4.04
C TYR A 172 10.11 2.55 4.08
N ILE A 173 9.06 2.13 4.80
CA ILE A 173 7.84 2.93 5.00
C ILE A 173 8.22 4.31 5.58
N LEU A 174 9.02 4.34 6.64
CA LEU A 174 9.45 5.57 7.29
C LEU A 174 10.15 6.52 6.31
N SER A 175 11.04 5.99 5.45
CA SER A 175 11.81 6.81 4.50
C SER A 175 10.93 7.56 3.49
N PHE A 176 9.76 7.00 3.14
CA PHE A 176 8.79 7.66 2.27
C PHE A 176 7.92 8.65 3.05
N LEU A 177 7.46 8.27 4.25
CA LEU A 177 6.68 9.14 5.13
C LEU A 177 7.44 10.43 5.50
N GLU A 178 8.74 10.33 5.81
CA GLU A 178 9.59 11.50 6.13
C GLU A 178 9.79 12.46 4.94
N LYS A 179 9.62 11.97 3.71
CA LYS A 179 9.62 12.78 2.48
C LYS A 179 8.26 13.38 2.16
N GLY A 180 7.24 13.12 3.00
CA GLY A 180 5.88 13.63 2.83
C GLY A 180 5.00 12.80 1.91
N PHE A 181 5.36 11.56 1.59
CA PHE A 181 4.49 10.65 0.84
C PHE A 181 3.50 9.95 1.75
N GLU A 182 2.27 9.75 1.27
CA GLU A 182 1.36 8.73 1.77
C GLU A 182 1.82 7.36 1.26
N VAL A 183 1.79 6.35 2.12
CA VAL A 183 2.32 5.02 1.80
C VAL A 183 1.21 3.97 1.91
N LEU A 184 0.90 3.31 0.80
CA LEU A 184 0.17 2.05 0.79
C LEU A 184 1.18 0.91 0.84
N PHE A 185 1.46 0.39 2.03
CA PHE A 185 2.26 -0.83 2.16
C PHE A 185 1.37 -2.05 1.92
N THR A 186 1.85 -2.96 1.07
CA THR A 186 1.20 -4.23 0.78
C THR A 186 2.22 -5.37 0.76
N ASP A 187 1.90 -6.46 1.45
CA ASP A 187 2.57 -7.73 1.21
C ASP A 187 2.27 -8.19 -0.23
N SER A 188 3.21 -8.95 -0.80
CA SER A 188 3.14 -9.42 -2.18
C SER A 188 2.05 -10.46 -2.39
N ASP A 189 1.59 -11.13 -1.34
CA ASP A 189 0.55 -12.16 -1.38
C ASP A 189 -0.86 -11.59 -1.25
N THR A 190 -1.06 -10.35 -1.71
CA THR A 190 -2.39 -9.75 -1.89
C THR A 190 -2.92 -9.97 -3.30
N PHE A 191 -4.24 -9.94 -3.44
CA PHE A 191 -4.92 -9.99 -4.73
C PHE A 191 -6.03 -8.95 -4.78
N TRP A 192 -6.03 -8.15 -5.84
CA TRP A 192 -6.87 -6.97 -5.96
C TRP A 192 -8.05 -7.27 -6.89
N PHE A 193 -9.25 -6.97 -6.41
CA PHE A 193 -10.50 -7.15 -7.13
C PHE A 193 -11.15 -5.81 -7.49
N ARG A 194 -10.93 -4.77 -6.67
CA ARG A 194 -11.49 -3.42 -6.82
C ARG A 194 -10.50 -2.36 -6.31
N ASP A 195 -10.77 -1.09 -6.62
CA ASP A 195 -9.97 0.04 -6.16
C ASP A 195 -10.10 0.23 -4.62
N PRO A 196 -9.01 0.14 -3.84
CA PRO A 196 -9.05 0.37 -2.40
C PRO A 196 -9.02 1.86 -2.00
N PHE A 197 -8.65 2.79 -2.89
CA PHE A 197 -8.50 4.21 -2.55
C PHE A 197 -9.76 4.91 -2.02
N PRO A 198 -10.98 4.56 -2.44
CA PRO A 198 -12.20 5.06 -1.80
C PRO A 198 -12.26 4.75 -0.30
N HIS A 199 -11.61 3.68 0.16
CA HIS A 199 -11.57 3.30 1.58
C HIS A 199 -10.51 4.07 2.39
N PHE A 200 -9.63 4.82 1.74
CA PHE A 200 -8.57 5.62 2.39
C PHE A 200 -8.93 7.12 2.54
N GLN A 201 -10.21 7.48 2.36
CA GLN A 201 -10.69 8.84 2.57
C GLN A 201 -11.03 9.15 4.04
N GLY A 202 -10.98 10.43 4.42
CA GLY A 202 -11.34 10.90 5.77
C GLY A 202 -10.15 11.23 6.67
N ASP A 203 -10.43 11.64 7.90
CA ASP A 203 -9.44 12.07 8.89
C ASP A 203 -8.95 10.89 9.74
N PHE A 204 -7.71 10.47 9.53
CA PHE A 204 -7.03 9.38 10.22
C PHE A 204 -5.53 9.44 9.94
N ASP A 205 -4.74 8.79 10.79
CA ASP A 205 -3.28 8.69 10.64
C ASP A 205 -2.89 7.42 9.86
N MET A 206 -3.50 6.28 10.22
CA MET A 206 -3.29 4.99 9.56
C MET A 206 -4.63 4.28 9.30
N CYS A 207 -4.70 3.54 8.20
CA CYS A 207 -5.85 2.71 7.84
C CYS A 207 -5.41 1.27 7.56
N LEU A 208 -5.98 0.32 8.29
CA LEU A 208 -5.59 -1.09 8.24
C LEU A 208 -6.68 -1.99 8.82
N ARG A 209 -6.58 -3.29 8.53
CA ARG A 209 -7.55 -4.29 8.96
C ARG A 209 -7.24 -4.87 10.34
N GLY A 210 -8.26 -4.93 11.19
CA GLY A 210 -8.28 -5.71 12.43
C GLY A 210 -8.66 -7.19 12.21
N PHE A 211 -8.15 -8.08 13.06
CA PHE A 211 -8.55 -9.49 13.11
C PHE A 211 -9.86 -9.72 13.86
N THR A 212 -10.20 -8.81 14.78
CA THR A 212 -11.36 -8.94 15.66
C THR A 212 -12.53 -8.10 15.12
N PRO A 213 -13.79 -8.57 15.26
CA PRO A 213 -14.98 -7.85 14.84
C PRO A 213 -15.33 -6.75 15.86
N THR A 214 -14.39 -5.85 16.14
CA THR A 214 -14.59 -4.70 17.03
C THR A 214 -13.89 -3.47 16.48
N ARG A 215 -14.51 -2.31 16.68
CA ARG A 215 -13.94 -1.00 16.31
C ARG A 215 -13.08 -0.39 17.42
N ILE A 216 -12.81 -1.13 18.50
CA ILE A 216 -12.00 -0.65 19.62
C ILE A 216 -10.53 -1.03 19.38
N VAL A 217 -9.69 -0.06 19.02
CA VAL A 217 -8.26 -0.25 18.72
C VAL A 217 -7.55 -1.08 19.79
N LYS A 218 -7.75 -0.75 21.07
CA LYS A 218 -7.11 -1.45 22.21
C LYS A 218 -7.51 -2.92 22.35
N LYS A 219 -8.66 -3.32 21.80
CA LYS A 219 -9.18 -4.71 21.80
C LYS A 219 -8.94 -5.40 20.45
N THR A 220 -8.23 -4.76 19.53
CA THR A 220 -7.98 -5.28 18.20
C THR A 220 -6.52 -5.65 18.01
N ASN A 221 -6.30 -6.78 17.35
CA ASN A 221 -5.01 -7.09 16.73
C ASN A 221 -5.13 -6.71 15.25
N PHE A 222 -4.18 -5.96 14.73
CA PHE A 222 -4.13 -5.52 13.34
C PHE A 222 -3.14 -6.33 12.52
N CYS A 223 -3.41 -6.44 11.22
CA CYS A 223 -2.51 -7.03 10.24
C CYS A 223 -1.48 -6.01 9.76
N ALA A 224 -0.21 -6.42 9.64
CA ALA A 224 0.86 -5.56 9.13
C ALA A 224 1.08 -5.60 7.60
N GLY A 225 0.38 -6.50 6.89
CA GLY A 225 0.62 -6.76 5.47
C GLY A 225 -0.25 -5.98 4.49
N PHE A 226 -1.16 -5.12 4.96
CA PHE A 226 -1.88 -4.18 4.10
C PHE A 226 -2.28 -2.97 4.94
N ILE A 227 -1.52 -1.87 4.79
CA ILE A 227 -1.66 -0.67 5.62
C ILE A 227 -1.53 0.56 4.72
N TYR A 228 -2.45 1.50 4.88
CA TYR A 228 -2.33 2.86 4.35
C TYR A 228 -1.87 3.81 5.46
N LEU A 229 -0.79 4.55 5.24
CA LEU A 229 -0.19 5.46 6.22
C LEU A 229 -0.10 6.88 5.65
N LYS A 230 -0.61 7.86 6.39
CA LYS A 230 -0.45 9.28 6.05
C LYS A 230 0.78 9.86 6.76
N PRO A 231 1.52 10.81 6.16
CA PRO A 231 2.73 11.41 6.74
C PRO A 231 2.41 12.45 7.82
N THR A 232 1.52 12.11 8.75
CA THR A 232 1.24 12.95 9.92
C THR A 232 2.38 12.85 10.92
N LYS A 233 2.49 13.85 11.81
CA LYS A 233 3.49 13.82 12.90
C LYS A 233 3.32 12.57 13.77
N ALA A 234 2.08 12.16 14.04
CA ALA A 234 1.77 10.97 14.83
C ALA A 234 2.23 9.69 14.14
N THR A 235 1.90 9.50 12.85
CA THR A 235 2.35 8.34 12.07
C THR A 235 3.87 8.25 12.02
N ILE A 236 4.56 9.36 11.74
CA ILE A 236 6.03 9.37 11.62
C ILE A 236 6.67 8.99 12.97
N GLN A 237 6.20 9.56 14.09
CA GLN A 237 6.72 9.20 15.42
C GLN A 237 6.43 7.74 15.78
N PHE A 238 5.24 7.25 15.44
CA PHE A 238 4.86 5.86 15.64
C PHE A 238 5.76 4.89 14.87
N VAL A 239 5.95 5.13 13.57
CA VAL A 239 6.77 4.26 12.72
C VAL A 239 8.25 4.32 13.14
N LYS A 240 8.75 5.48 13.59
CA LYS A 240 10.10 5.59 14.19
C LYS A 240 10.28 4.67 15.39
N ALA A 241 9.39 4.75 16.36
CA ALA A 241 9.45 3.88 17.54
C ALA A 241 9.32 2.40 17.16
N TRP A 242 8.50 2.08 16.14
CA TRP A 242 8.40 0.72 15.63
C TRP A 242 9.74 0.23 15.08
N VAL A 243 10.40 1.00 14.21
CA VAL A 243 11.74 0.71 13.67
C VAL A 243 12.76 0.54 14.81
N GLU A 244 12.81 1.49 15.75
CA GLU A 244 13.77 1.48 16.86
C GLU A 244 13.65 0.23 17.75
N ILE A 245 12.42 -0.22 18.03
CA ILE A 245 12.17 -1.44 18.82
C ILE A 245 12.65 -2.67 18.05
N LEU A 246 12.36 -2.75 16.74
CA LEU A 246 12.79 -3.87 15.91
C LEU A 246 14.33 -3.95 15.83
N ASP A 247 14.98 -2.83 15.58
CA ASP A 247 16.45 -2.74 15.54
C ASP A 247 17.08 -3.08 16.89
N SER A 248 16.50 -2.59 17.98
CA SER A 248 16.96 -2.90 19.34
C SER A 248 16.84 -4.38 19.67
N ASN A 249 15.76 -5.04 19.24
CA ASN A 249 15.61 -6.49 19.41
C ASN A 249 16.63 -7.26 18.56
N LYS A 250 16.82 -6.85 17.29
CA LYS A 250 17.80 -7.46 16.39
C LYS A 250 19.21 -7.42 16.97
N LYS A 251 19.62 -6.27 17.53
CA LYS A 251 20.92 -6.12 18.22
C LYS A 251 21.09 -7.06 19.42
N LYS A 252 19.98 -7.48 20.05
CA LYS A 252 19.95 -8.47 21.14
C LYS A 252 19.78 -9.91 20.65
N GLY A 253 19.85 -10.16 19.34
CA GLY A 253 19.63 -11.49 18.75
C GLY A 253 18.17 -11.94 18.71
N SER A 254 17.22 -11.05 19.01
CA SER A 254 15.78 -11.33 18.99
C SER A 254 15.13 -10.79 17.72
N TYR A 255 14.26 -11.60 17.10
CA TYR A 255 13.56 -11.24 15.87
C TYR A 255 12.06 -11.40 16.08
N PRO A 256 11.39 -10.43 16.74
CA PRO A 256 9.95 -10.47 16.95
C PRO A 256 9.20 -10.30 15.63
N ALA A 257 7.94 -10.75 15.58
CA ALA A 257 7.07 -10.38 14.47
C ALA A 257 6.84 -8.87 14.52
N ASP A 258 7.02 -8.19 13.41
CA ASP A 258 6.80 -6.76 13.30
C ASP A 258 5.36 -6.38 13.66
N GLN A 259 4.39 -7.18 13.22
CA GLN A 259 3.00 -7.04 13.59
C GLN A 259 2.77 -7.10 15.10
N SER A 260 3.53 -7.93 15.83
CA SER A 260 3.41 -8.00 17.30
C SER A 260 3.89 -6.70 17.96
N VAL A 261 4.97 -6.11 17.45
CA VAL A 261 5.49 -4.82 17.94
C VAL A 261 4.49 -3.70 17.65
N MET A 262 4.00 -3.60 16.42
CA MET A 262 2.96 -2.63 16.03
C MET A 262 1.74 -2.70 16.95
N ASN A 263 1.22 -3.90 17.19
CA ASN A 263 0.05 -4.09 18.04
C ASN A 263 0.31 -3.71 19.50
N GLY A 264 1.53 -3.96 20.02
CA GLY A 264 1.93 -3.51 21.34
C GLY A 264 1.94 -1.98 21.46
N LEU A 265 2.49 -1.30 20.45
CA LEU A 265 2.51 0.16 20.37
C LEU A 265 1.10 0.76 20.28
N LEU A 266 0.25 0.24 19.39
CA LEU A 266 -1.13 0.72 19.21
C LEU A 266 -1.98 0.56 20.47
N LYS A 267 -1.89 -0.59 21.15
CA LYS A 267 -2.66 -0.82 22.39
C LYS A 267 -2.22 0.08 23.54
N GLY A 268 -0.93 0.42 23.57
CA GLY A 268 -0.33 1.27 24.58
C GLY A 268 -0.42 2.76 24.29
N ASP A 269 -0.92 3.19 23.12
CA ASP A 269 -0.80 4.56 22.62
C ASP A 269 0.66 5.07 22.68
N LYS A 270 1.61 4.21 22.30
CA LYS A 270 3.06 4.51 22.36
C LYS A 270 3.64 4.68 20.97
N PRO A 271 4.59 5.61 20.77
CA PRO A 271 5.00 6.66 21.70
C PRO A 271 3.93 7.77 21.79
N VAL A 272 2.98 7.76 20.87
CA VAL A 272 1.86 8.69 20.77
C VAL A 272 0.60 7.95 20.34
N HIS A 273 -0.56 8.56 20.60
CA HIS A 273 -1.81 8.09 20.03
C HIS A 273 -1.81 8.26 18.52
N VAL A 274 -2.34 7.25 17.81
CA VAL A 274 -2.49 7.23 16.35
C VAL A 274 -3.95 6.96 16.04
N ASN A 275 -4.57 7.84 15.25
CA ASN A 275 -5.96 7.68 14.82
C ASN A 275 -6.05 6.58 13.76
N ILE A 276 -6.67 5.46 14.13
CA ILE A 276 -6.83 4.30 13.26
C ILE A 276 -8.21 4.28 12.60
N LYS A 277 -8.22 4.29 11.26
CA LYS A 277 -9.40 3.90 10.48
C LYS A 277 -9.35 2.39 10.19
N MET A 278 -10.37 1.65 10.62
CA MET A 278 -10.41 0.20 10.38
C MET A 278 -11.02 -0.13 9.01
N LEU A 279 -10.33 -0.98 8.25
CA LEU A 279 -10.87 -1.57 7.03
C LEU A 279 -11.94 -2.61 7.36
N ASP A 280 -13.00 -2.64 6.55
CA ASP A 280 -14.07 -3.63 6.67
C ASP A 280 -13.55 -5.04 6.37
N ALA A 281 -13.81 -5.98 7.28
CA ALA A 281 -13.30 -7.34 7.18
C ALA A 281 -13.94 -8.14 6.04
N ASP A 282 -15.15 -7.78 5.60
CA ASP A 282 -15.87 -8.43 4.50
C ASP A 282 -15.43 -7.88 3.14
N LEU A 283 -14.91 -6.65 3.10
CA LEU A 283 -14.30 -6.08 1.89
C LEU A 283 -12.81 -6.41 1.77
N PHE A 284 -12.12 -6.58 2.90
CA PHE A 284 -10.68 -6.85 2.95
C PHE A 284 -10.37 -8.19 3.62
N PRO A 285 -10.88 -9.34 3.14
CA PRO A 285 -10.72 -10.60 3.83
C PRO A 285 -9.26 -11.09 3.80
N TRP A 286 -8.85 -11.78 4.86
CA TRP A 286 -7.64 -12.62 4.82
C TRP A 286 -7.92 -13.98 4.16
N GLY A 287 -6.87 -14.64 3.69
CA GLY A 287 -6.93 -15.91 2.95
C GLY A 287 -7.88 -16.95 3.53
N PRO A 288 -7.74 -17.38 4.80
CA PRO A 288 -8.62 -18.41 5.38
C PRO A 288 -10.12 -18.07 5.37
N THR A 289 -10.48 -16.79 5.54
CA THR A 289 -11.88 -16.35 5.41
C THR A 289 -12.30 -16.34 3.95
N PHE A 290 -11.50 -15.74 3.08
CA PHE A 290 -11.82 -15.64 1.65
C PHE A 290 -12.02 -17.03 1.05
N PHE A 291 -11.11 -17.98 1.27
CA PHE A 291 -11.20 -19.32 0.69
C PHE A 291 -12.22 -20.23 1.39
N ASN A 292 -12.94 -19.75 2.41
CA ASN A 292 -13.99 -20.53 3.07
C ASN A 292 -15.24 -20.59 2.17
N PRO A 293 -15.76 -21.79 1.84
CA PRO A 293 -16.93 -21.91 0.97
C PRO A 293 -18.20 -21.21 1.51
N LYS A 294 -18.38 -21.16 2.83
CA LYS A 294 -19.53 -20.45 3.43
C LYS A 294 -19.41 -18.94 3.26
N TRP A 295 -18.20 -18.40 3.33
CA TRP A 295 -17.96 -16.98 3.12
C TRP A 295 -18.10 -16.62 1.63
N GLN A 296 -17.60 -17.45 0.72
CA GLN A 296 -17.77 -17.27 -0.73
C GLN A 296 -19.24 -17.15 -1.15
N LYS A 297 -20.14 -17.94 -0.53
CA LYS A 297 -21.59 -17.86 -0.78
C LYS A 297 -22.23 -16.52 -0.42
N GLN A 298 -21.58 -15.70 0.40
CA GLN A 298 -22.09 -14.38 0.78
C GLN A 298 -21.83 -13.32 -0.31
N ASN A 299 -21.01 -13.64 -1.32
CA ASN A 299 -20.73 -12.81 -2.49
C ASN A 299 -20.39 -11.35 -2.16
N HIS A 300 -19.53 -11.17 -1.17
CA HIS A 300 -19.05 -9.86 -0.76
C HIS A 300 -18.38 -9.11 -1.92
N SER A 301 -18.52 -7.79 -1.93
CA SER A 301 -17.83 -6.91 -2.87
C SER A 301 -16.35 -6.74 -2.52
N THR A 302 -15.63 -7.86 -2.41
CA THR A 302 -14.21 -7.96 -2.06
C THR A 302 -13.38 -6.92 -2.80
N VAL A 303 -12.54 -6.18 -2.08
CA VAL A 303 -11.70 -5.12 -2.62
C VAL A 303 -10.27 -5.63 -2.78
N VAL A 304 -9.65 -6.04 -1.67
CA VAL A 304 -8.34 -6.69 -1.67
C VAL A 304 -8.37 -7.87 -0.71
N MET A 305 -7.96 -9.04 -1.19
CA MET A 305 -7.71 -10.20 -0.32
C MET A 305 -6.22 -10.24 0.03
N HIS A 306 -5.90 -10.47 1.30
CA HIS A 306 -4.53 -10.72 1.74
C HIS A 306 -4.37 -12.18 2.16
N ALA A 307 -3.53 -12.95 1.47
CA ALA A 307 -3.31 -14.37 1.73
C ALA A 307 -2.48 -14.68 2.99
N ALA A 308 -2.60 -13.80 4.00
CA ALA A 308 -2.09 -13.99 5.34
C ALA A 308 -2.48 -15.37 5.88
N SER A 309 -1.57 -15.98 6.65
CA SER A 309 -1.72 -17.31 7.23
C SER A 309 -1.66 -18.51 6.26
N ILE A 310 -1.66 -18.30 4.94
CA ILE A 310 -1.25 -19.34 3.99
C ILE A 310 0.27 -19.34 3.94
N ARG A 311 0.89 -20.38 4.50
CA ARG A 311 2.33 -20.37 4.77
C ARG A 311 3.10 -20.97 3.63
N GLY A 312 4.04 -20.18 3.13
CA GLY A 312 5.01 -20.57 2.12
C GLY A 312 4.51 -20.47 0.70
N HIS A 313 5.47 -20.29 -0.20
CA HIS A 313 5.26 -20.08 -1.61
C HIS A 313 4.47 -21.22 -2.25
N PRO A 314 4.80 -22.53 -2.07
CA PRO A 314 4.05 -23.61 -2.70
C PRO A 314 2.57 -23.64 -2.30
N ALA A 315 2.26 -23.35 -1.04
CA ALA A 315 0.88 -23.32 -0.56
C ALA A 315 0.10 -22.13 -1.12
N LYS A 316 0.74 -20.96 -1.21
CA LYS A 316 0.16 -19.76 -1.85
C LYS A 316 -0.10 -20.00 -3.33
N LEU A 317 0.90 -20.50 -4.06
CA LEU A 317 0.79 -20.83 -5.47
C LEU A 317 -0.38 -21.79 -5.73
N LYS A 318 -0.45 -22.89 -4.97
CA LYS A 318 -1.54 -23.86 -5.06
C LYS A 318 -2.90 -23.20 -4.84
N LYS A 319 -3.06 -22.42 -3.76
CA LYS A 319 -4.33 -21.75 -3.44
C LYS A 319 -4.73 -20.72 -4.49
N PHE A 320 -3.79 -19.95 -5.02
CA PHE A 320 -4.09 -18.95 -6.03
C PHE A 320 -4.52 -19.64 -7.33
N ARG A 321 -3.88 -20.73 -7.73
CA ARG A 321 -4.30 -21.52 -8.90
C ARG A 321 -5.67 -22.15 -8.73
N GLU A 322 -5.97 -22.74 -7.57
CA GLU A 322 -7.29 -23.33 -7.27
C GLU A 322 -8.44 -22.34 -7.43
N PHE A 323 -8.20 -21.05 -7.19
CA PHE A 323 -9.21 -20.00 -7.27
C PHE A 323 -9.08 -19.11 -8.52
N GLY A 324 -8.25 -19.48 -9.51
CA GLY A 324 -8.05 -18.69 -10.73
C GLY A 324 -7.36 -17.34 -10.52
N MET A 325 -6.65 -17.19 -9.40
CA MET A 325 -5.97 -15.97 -8.94
C MET A 325 -4.46 -15.97 -9.26
N TRP A 326 -3.98 -16.97 -10.00
CA TRP A 326 -2.62 -16.99 -10.53
C TRP A 326 -2.62 -16.54 -11.99
N LEU A 327 -2.12 -15.34 -12.24
CA LEU A 327 -2.33 -14.56 -13.47
C LEU A 327 -1.09 -14.51 -14.37
N VAL A 328 0.05 -14.95 -13.85
CA VAL A 328 1.36 -14.80 -14.51
C VAL A 328 1.94 -16.15 -14.86
N ASN A 329 2.64 -16.21 -15.99
CA ASN A 329 3.44 -17.36 -16.40
C ASN A 329 4.92 -16.97 -16.34
N VAL A 330 5.48 -16.99 -15.13
CA VAL A 330 6.86 -16.57 -14.86
C VAL A 330 7.66 -17.79 -14.43
N THR A 331 8.78 -18.03 -15.11
CA THR A 331 9.77 -19.02 -14.68
C THR A 331 10.81 -18.30 -13.82
N VAL A 332 10.73 -18.47 -12.50
CA VAL A 332 11.78 -18.00 -11.59
C VAL A 332 12.89 -19.07 -11.54
N PRO A 333 14.17 -18.71 -11.75
CA PRO A 333 15.25 -19.67 -11.61
C PRO A 333 15.21 -20.32 -10.23
N PRO A 334 15.43 -21.65 -10.13
CA PRO A 334 15.49 -22.28 -8.82
C PRO A 334 16.62 -21.63 -8.01
N ALA A 335 16.35 -21.38 -6.73
CA ALA A 335 17.40 -20.95 -5.83
C ALA A 335 18.51 -22.02 -5.82
N PRO A 336 19.80 -21.62 -5.84
CA PRO A 336 20.90 -22.56 -5.69
C PRO A 336 20.72 -23.29 -4.36
N ARG A 337 20.90 -24.62 -4.38
CA ARG A 337 20.78 -25.48 -3.20
C ARG A 337 21.91 -25.23 -2.21
#